data_AF-R0M8H9-F1
#
_entry.id   AF-R0M8H9-F1
#
_cell.length_a   1.000
_cell.length_b   1.000
_cell.length_c   1.000
_cell.angle_alpha   90.00
_cell.angle_beta   90.00
_cell.angle_gamma   90.00
#
_symmetry.space_group_name_H-M   'P 1'
#
loop_
_entity.id
_entity.type
_entity.pdbx_description
1 polymer ?
#
loop_
_entity_poly.entity_id
_entity_poly.type
_entity_poly.pdbx_seq_one_letter_code
_entity_poly.pdbx_strand_id
1 'polypeptide(L)'
;MIGNFMEDEKRLEAALGLLKLKNRTKSEGKKSPYQNLVLRRIYNIIKYPSQQTQKDLSIFLNLGEKSIKLWFQNERQSENKSTLRNGFVGFEMSPLILYRICKKVLKDIGY
;
A
#
# COMPACT_ATOMS: atom_id res chain seq x y z
N MET A 1 13.35 -12.75 20.56
CA MET A 1 12.05 -12.50 19.88
C MET A 1 12.10 -11.38 18.81
N ILE A 2 13.25 -10.73 18.58
CA ILE A 2 13.44 -9.68 17.53
C ILE A 2 13.92 -10.29 16.19
N GLY A 3 14.60 -11.45 16.23
CA GLY A 3 15.15 -12.11 15.03
C GLY A 3 14.13 -12.41 13.93
N ASN A 4 12.88 -12.75 14.29
CA ASN A 4 11.83 -13.03 13.31
C ASN A 4 11.40 -11.79 12.51
N PHE A 5 11.36 -10.60 13.12
CA PHE A 5 10.82 -9.42 12.44
C PHE A 5 11.72 -8.95 11.29
N MET A 6 13.03 -8.83 11.56
CA MET A 6 13.99 -8.37 10.54
C MET A 6 14.15 -9.39 9.41
N GLU A 7 14.06 -10.68 9.72
CA GLU A 7 14.11 -11.74 8.71
C GLU A 7 12.85 -11.74 7.85
N ASP A 8 11.67 -11.63 8.46
CA ASP A 8 10.39 -11.53 7.74
C ASP A 8 10.34 -10.28 6.83
N GLU A 9 10.87 -9.15 7.29
CA GLU A 9 10.97 -7.92 6.49
C GLU A 9 11.82 -8.15 5.24
N LYS A 10 13.04 -8.68 5.41
CA LYS A 10 13.95 -8.99 4.29
C LYS A 10 13.34 -9.98 3.31
N ARG A 11 12.63 -11.00 3.80
CA ARG A 11 11.92 -11.98 2.97
C ARG A 11 10.83 -11.30 2.12
N LEU A 12 10.07 -10.39 2.71
CA LEU A 12 9.04 -9.65 1.99
C LEU A 12 9.61 -8.66 0.98
N GLU A 13 10.68 -7.95 1.31
CA GLU A 13 11.40 -7.08 0.37
C GLU A 13 11.91 -7.87 -0.83
N ALA A 14 12.54 -9.02 -0.60
CA ALA A 14 13.02 -9.90 -1.66
C ALA A 14 11.86 -10.41 -2.53
N ALA A 15 10.76 -10.85 -1.92
CA ALA A 15 9.57 -11.29 -2.64
C ALA A 15 8.97 -10.16 -3.49
N LEU A 16 8.84 -8.95 -2.96
CA LEU A 16 8.37 -7.79 -3.71
C LEU A 16 9.32 -7.46 -4.87
N GLY A 17 10.63 -7.55 -4.66
CA GLY A 17 11.63 -7.39 -5.71
C GLY A 17 11.41 -8.36 -6.88
N LEU A 18 11.26 -9.65 -6.59
CA LEU A 18 10.96 -10.67 -7.61
C LEU A 18 9.62 -10.40 -8.33
N LEU A 19 8.60 -9.98 -7.59
CA LEU A 19 7.29 -9.66 -8.16
C LEU A 19 7.31 -8.41 -9.04
N LYS A 20 8.18 -7.42 -8.77
CA LYS A 20 8.38 -6.24 -9.62
C LYS A 20 8.95 -6.59 -10.98
N LEU A 21 9.82 -7.60 -11.05
CA LEU A 21 10.41 -8.07 -12.31
C LEU A 21 9.37 -8.75 -13.20
N LYS A 22 8.33 -9.33 -12.61
CA LYS A 22 7.23 -9.95 -13.35
C LYS A 22 6.28 -8.86 -13.85
N ASN A 23 6.45 -8.44 -15.10
CA ASN A 23 5.61 -7.42 -15.73
C ASN A 23 4.16 -7.94 -15.91
N ARG A 24 3.32 -7.75 -14.89
CA ARG A 24 1.90 -8.13 -14.91
C ARG A 24 1.05 -6.94 -15.29
N THR A 25 0.07 -7.18 -16.16
CA THR A 25 -1.01 -6.23 -16.41
C THR A 25 -1.80 -6.03 -15.12
N LYS A 26 -1.69 -4.83 -14.54
CA LYS A 26 -2.41 -4.45 -13.32
C LYS A 26 -3.84 -4.07 -13.70
N SER A 27 -4.81 -4.43 -12.88
CA SER A 27 -6.21 -4.09 -13.19
C SER A 27 -6.44 -2.59 -13.01
N GLU A 28 -6.95 -1.94 -14.06
CA GLU A 28 -7.46 -0.58 -14.03
C GLU A 28 -9.00 -0.66 -14.02
N GLY A 29 -9.65 -0.11 -13.00
CA GLY A 29 -11.11 -0.22 -12.85
C GLY A 29 -11.62 0.06 -11.44
N LYS A 30 -12.89 -0.30 -11.19
CA LYS A 30 -13.53 -0.16 -9.88
C LYS A 30 -12.84 -1.08 -8.88
N LYS A 31 -12.34 -0.50 -7.79
CA LYS A 31 -11.67 -1.22 -6.71
C LYS A 31 -12.65 -2.13 -5.97
N SER A 32 -12.22 -3.34 -5.62
CA SER A 32 -13.02 -4.28 -4.82
C SER A 32 -13.22 -3.76 -3.38
N PRO A 33 -14.20 -4.30 -2.62
CA PRO A 33 -14.37 -3.96 -1.21
C PRO A 33 -13.09 -4.20 -0.40
N TYR A 34 -12.41 -5.33 -0.62
CA TYR A 34 -11.12 -5.66 0.00
C TYR A 34 -10.06 -4.59 -0.27
N GLN A 35 -9.87 -4.22 -1.54
CA GLN A 35 -8.88 -3.21 -1.94
C GLN A 35 -9.16 -1.86 -1.27
N ASN A 36 -10.42 -1.42 -1.23
CA ASN A 36 -10.79 -0.17 -0.56
C ASN A 36 -10.56 -0.23 0.95
N LEU A 37 -10.89 -1.34 1.62
CA LEU A 37 -10.68 -1.50 3.06
C LEU A 37 -9.19 -1.45 3.43
N VAL A 38 -8.32 -2.12 2.66
CA VAL A 38 -6.86 -2.04 2.87
C VAL A 38 -6.36 -0.61 2.70
N LEU A 39 -6.74 0.06 1.62
CA LEU A 39 -6.34 1.44 1.34
C LEU A 39 -6.78 2.39 2.46
N ARG A 40 -8.02 2.27 2.94
CA ARG A 40 -8.53 3.04 4.09
C ARG A 40 -7.76 2.76 5.37
N ARG A 41 -7.45 1.49 5.66
CA ARG A 41 -6.71 1.13 6.88
C ARG A 41 -5.30 1.72 6.89
N ILE A 42 -4.64 1.74 5.74
CA ILE A 42 -3.32 2.36 5.56
C ILE A 42 -3.43 3.87 5.66
N TYR A 43 -4.44 4.49 5.02
CA TYR A 43 -4.64 5.94 5.07
C TYR A 43 -4.80 6.47 6.49
N ASN A 44 -5.49 5.72 7.35
CA ASN A 44 -5.64 6.04 8.77
C ASN A 44 -4.33 5.99 9.56
N ILE A 45 -3.29 5.32 9.03
CA ILE A 45 -1.95 5.25 9.63
C ILE A 45 -1.04 6.31 9.00
N ILE A 46 -1.00 6.37 7.66
CA ILE A 46 -0.25 7.37 6.89
C ILE A 46 -1.10 7.96 5.75
N LYS A 47 -1.28 9.27 5.77
CA LYS A 47 -2.07 9.99 4.75
C LYS A 47 -1.31 10.24 3.44
N TYR A 48 0.01 10.17 3.52
CA TYR A 48 0.91 10.47 2.41
C TYR A 48 1.97 9.37 2.29
N PRO A 49 1.64 8.22 1.71
CA PRO A 49 2.62 7.16 1.47
C PRO A 49 3.69 7.63 0.48
N SER A 50 4.94 7.20 0.70
CA SER A 50 6.04 7.42 -0.23
C SER A 50 5.78 6.77 -1.59
N GLN A 51 6.60 7.09 -2.59
CA GLN A 51 6.52 6.42 -3.90
C GLN A 51 6.79 4.91 -3.79
N GLN A 52 7.71 4.50 -2.92
CA GLN A 52 8.07 3.09 -2.77
C GLN A 52 6.94 2.31 -2.10
N THR A 53 6.33 2.87 -1.06
CA THR A 53 5.12 2.30 -0.44
C THR A 53 3.94 2.22 -1.42
N GLN A 54 3.74 3.22 -2.29
CA GLN A 54 2.71 3.18 -3.34
C GLN A 54 2.96 2.04 -4.35
N LYS A 55 4.22 1.80 -4.72
CA LYS A 55 4.62 0.69 -5.59
C LYS A 55 4.33 -0.66 -4.92
N ASP A 56 4.68 -0.82 -3.66
CA ASP A 56 4.45 -2.08 -2.95
C ASP A 56 2.95 -2.35 -2.78
N LEU A 57 2.16 -1.32 -2.47
CA LEU A 57 0.70 -1.41 -2.48
C LEU A 57 0.10 -1.85 -3.81
N SER A 58 0.66 -1.33 -4.91
CA SER A 58 0.25 -1.72 -6.26
C SER A 58 0.40 -3.22 -6.49
N ILE A 59 1.43 -3.84 -5.90
CA ILE A 59 1.71 -5.27 -5.99
C ILE A 59 0.77 -6.06 -5.08
N PHE A 60 0.65 -5.66 -3.80
CA PHE A 60 -0.22 -6.34 -2.83
C PHE A 60 -1.69 -6.35 -3.25
N LEU A 61 -2.16 -5.27 -3.88
CA LEU A 61 -3.56 -5.11 -4.28
C LEU A 61 -3.81 -5.44 -5.76
N ASN A 62 -2.76 -5.76 -6.53
CA ASN A 62 -2.82 -5.94 -7.98
C ASN A 62 -3.48 -4.75 -8.72
N LEU A 63 -3.19 -3.53 -8.28
CA LEU A 63 -3.72 -2.28 -8.84
C LEU A 63 -2.60 -1.48 -9.48
N GLY A 64 -2.91 -0.68 -10.50
CA GLY A 64 -1.93 0.25 -11.09
C GLY A 64 -1.41 1.28 -10.08
N GLU A 65 -0.14 1.65 -10.19
CA GLU A 65 0.48 2.68 -9.32
C GLU A 65 -0.24 4.02 -9.42
N LYS A 66 -0.68 4.39 -10.63
CA LYS A 66 -1.51 5.58 -10.86
C LYS A 66 -2.84 5.50 -10.09
N SER A 67 -3.48 4.34 -10.08
CA SER A 67 -4.74 4.11 -9.36
C SER A 67 -4.58 4.23 -7.84
N ILE A 68 -3.44 3.76 -7.30
CA ILE A 68 -3.08 3.96 -5.88
C ILE A 68 -2.87 5.45 -5.60
N LYS A 69 -2.02 6.12 -6.38
CA LYS A 69 -1.72 7.56 -6.23
C LYS A 69 -2.98 8.42 -6.23
N LEU A 70 -3.84 8.22 -7.23
CA LEU A 70 -5.10 8.96 -7.37
C LEU A 70 -6.05 8.68 -6.21
N TRP A 71 -6.12 7.44 -5.73
CA TRP A 71 -6.95 7.11 -4.58
C TRP A 71 -6.55 7.91 -3.34
N PHE A 72 -5.24 7.95 -3.02
CA PHE A 72 -4.74 8.75 -1.89
C PHE A 72 -4.92 10.26 -2.09
N GLN A 73 -4.87 10.75 -3.34
CA GLN A 73 -5.16 12.16 -3.64
C GLN A 73 -6.64 12.49 -3.41
N ASN A 74 -7.55 11.66 -3.91
CA ASN A 74 -8.99 11.83 -3.76
C ASN A 74 -9.40 11.74 -2.28
N GLU A 75 -8.84 10.81 -1.52
CA GLU A 75 -9.15 10.64 -0.10
C GLU A 75 -8.79 11.92 0.68
N ARG A 76 -7.63 12.53 0.39
CA ARG A 76 -7.22 13.81 1.02
C ARG A 76 -8.08 14.99 0.63
N GLN A 77 -8.49 15.07 -0.63
CA GLN A 77 -9.40 16.10 -1.11
C GLN A 77 -10.73 16.02 -0.36
N SER A 78 -11.24 14.81 -0.12
CA SER A 78 -12.49 14.62 0.63
C SER A 78 -12.41 15.10 2.09
N GLU A 79 -11.22 15.08 2.70
CA GLU A 79 -10.99 15.61 4.06
C GLU A 79 -10.72 17.13 4.10
N ASN A 80 -10.80 17.85 2.97
CA ASN A 80 -10.42 19.27 2.84
C ASN A 80 -9.00 19.58 3.35
N LYS A 81 -8.09 18.60 3.33
CA LYS A 81 -6.71 18.72 3.81
C LYS A 81 -5.76 18.68 2.62
N SER A 82 -5.45 19.82 2.02
CA SER A 82 -4.41 19.87 0.98
C SER A 82 -3.59 21.15 0.96
N THR A 83 -2.44 21.09 1.63
CA THR A 83 -1.23 21.76 1.17
C THR A 83 -0.04 20.90 1.55
N LEU A 84 0.42 20.07 0.61
CA LEU A 84 1.74 19.46 0.76
C LEU A 84 2.77 20.56 0.50
N ARG A 85 3.75 20.70 1.38
CA ARG A 85 4.90 21.59 1.12
C ARG A 85 5.66 21.05 -0.10
N ASN A 86 6.12 21.96 -0.96
CA ASN A 86 7.00 21.59 -2.07
C ASN A 86 8.19 20.76 -1.55
N GLY A 87 8.48 19.64 -2.21
CA GLY A 87 9.57 18.73 -1.84
C GLY A 87 9.23 17.62 -0.84
N PHE A 88 7.99 17.54 -0.35
CA PHE A 88 7.60 16.45 0.56
C PHE A 88 7.50 15.09 -0.18
N VAL A 89 8.26 14.09 0.28
CA VAL A 89 8.42 12.78 -0.39
C VAL A 89 7.45 11.68 0.10
N GLY A 90 6.64 11.97 1.13
CA GLY A 90 5.78 10.97 1.77
C GLY A 90 6.50 10.16 2.86
N PHE A 91 5.74 9.36 3.59
CA PHE A 91 6.24 8.45 4.62
C PHE A 91 6.36 7.03 4.05
N GLU A 92 7.51 6.41 4.27
CA GLU A 92 7.72 4.99 3.95
C GLU A 92 6.99 4.11 4.97
N MET A 93 6.36 3.04 4.50
CA MET A 93 5.79 1.98 5.33
C MET A 93 6.47 0.66 5.02
N SER A 94 6.93 -0.01 6.08
CA SER A 94 7.50 -1.36 6.02
C SER A 94 6.59 -2.34 5.25
N PRO A 95 7.14 -3.09 4.28
CA PRO A 95 6.43 -4.18 3.60
C PRO A 95 5.76 -5.19 4.53
N LEU A 96 6.38 -5.53 5.67
CA LEU A 96 5.78 -6.40 6.67
C LEU A 96 4.54 -5.81 7.31
N ILE A 97 4.49 -4.50 7.53
CA ILE A 97 3.28 -3.82 8.02
C ILE A 97 2.18 -3.88 6.95
N LEU A 98 2.50 -3.58 5.69
CA LEU A 98 1.55 -3.67 4.57
C LEU A 98 0.96 -5.08 4.46
N TYR A 99 1.82 -6.10 4.48
CA TYR A 99 1.39 -7.50 4.44
C TYR A 99 0.47 -7.85 5.62
N ARG A 100 0.82 -7.43 6.84
CA ARG A 100 0.00 -7.68 8.04
C ARG A 100 -1.36 -7.01 7.95
N ILE A 101 -1.45 -5.79 7.41
CA ILE A 101 -2.73 -5.11 7.18
C ILE A 101 -3.56 -5.87 6.16
N CYS A 102 -2.99 -6.22 5.01
CA CYS A 102 -3.66 -7.02 3.97
C CYS A 102 -4.23 -8.33 4.56
N LYS A 103 -3.38 -9.09 5.27
CA LYS A 103 -3.75 -10.36 5.91
C LYS A 103 -4.86 -10.17 6.96
N LYS A 104 -4.77 -9.11 7.77
CA LYS A 104 -5.80 -8.80 8.77
C LYS A 104 -7.13 -8.48 8.10
N VAL A 105 -7.12 -7.64 7.07
CA VAL A 105 -8.35 -7.28 6.36
C VAL A 105 -9.00 -8.51 5.73
N LEU A 106 -8.23 -9.39 5.08
CA LEU A 106 -8.74 -10.68 4.55
C LEU A 106 -9.47 -11.49 5.62
N LYS A 107 -8.84 -11.65 6.78
CA LYS A 107 -9.44 -12.33 7.92
C LYS A 107 -10.73 -11.66 8.38
N ASP A 108 -10.73 -10.33 8.47
CA ASP A 108 -11.89 -9.55 8.93
C ASP A 108 -13.08 -9.64 7.95
N ILE A 109 -12.84 -9.94 6.66
CA ILE A 109 -13.90 -10.15 5.65
C ILE A 109 -14.23 -11.62 5.39
N GLY A 110 -13.71 -12.55 6.21
CA GLY A 110 -14.09 -13.96 6.21
C GLY A 110 -13.30 -14.88 5.27
N TYR A 111 -12.07 -14.49 4.87
CA TYR A 111 -11.14 -15.35 4.13
C TYR A 111 -9.96 -15.82 4.99
#